data_AF-A0A1R2BSU5-F1
#
_entry.id   AF-A0A1R2BSU5-F1
#
_cell.length_a   1.000
_cell.length_b   1.000
_cell.length_c   1.000
_cell.angle_alpha   90.00
_cell.angle_beta   90.00
_cell.angle_gamma   90.00
#
_symmetry.space_group_name_H-M   'P 1'
#
loop_
_entity.id
_entity.type
_entity.pdbx_description
1 polymer ?
#
loop_
_entity_poly.entity_id
_entity_poly.type
_entity_poly.pdbx_seq_one_letter_code
_entity_poly.pdbx_strand_id
1 'polypeptide(L)' 'MQPRHKVELFILFWLIFISFIARVENYYYIAWIVLSILWGIPCLFDWLFLGENEFMFEPNYKNWQKANDSRY' A
#
# COMPACT_ATOMS: atom_id res chain seq x y z
N MET A 1 2.83 -9.12 9.29
CA MET A 1 2.98 -7.77 8.70
C MET A 1 4.44 -7.41 8.72
N GLN A 2 5.04 -7.25 7.53
CA GLN A 2 6.47 -6.97 7.37
C GLN A 2 6.85 -5.64 8.03
N PRO A 3 8.11 -5.48 8.50
CA PRO A 3 8.56 -4.25 9.14
C PRO A 3 8.38 -3.02 8.24
N ARG A 4 8.51 -3.17 6.92
CA ARG A 4 8.23 -2.09 5.95
C ARG A 4 6.78 -1.59 5.99
N HIS A 5 5.79 -2.50 6.00
CA HIS A 5 4.37 -2.11 6.05
C HIS A 5 4.00 -1.42 7.36
N LYS A 6 4.70 -1.74 8.46
CA LYS A 6 4.52 -1.03 9.74
C LYS A 6 5.03 0.42 9.66
N VAL A 7 6.15 0.64 8.97
CA VAL A 7 6.72 1.98 8.73
C VAL A 7 5.83 2.77 7.79
N GLU A 8 5.35 2.16 6.71
CA GLU A 8 4.41 2.78 5.77
C GLU A 8 3.12 3.23 6.46
N LEU A 9 2.51 2.34 7.26
CA LEU A 9 1.34 2.68 8.07
C LEU A 9 1.59 3.82 9.04
N PHE A 10 2.76 3.81 9.71
CA PHE A 10 3.13 4.87 10.64
C PHE A 10 3.27 6.23 9.93
N ILE A 11 3.95 6.26 8.77
CA ILE A 11 4.10 7.47 7.96
C ILE A 11 2.73 7.97 7.48
N LEU A 12 1.88 7.05 7.01
CA LEU A 12 0.55 7.38 6.50
C LEU A 12 -0.35 7.94 7.61
N PHE A 13 -0.31 7.33 8.80
CA PHE A 13 -0.97 7.86 10.00
C PHE A 13 -0.49 9.28 10.35
N TRP A 14 0.82 9.51 10.33
CA TRP A 14 1.41 10.82 10.60
C TRP A 14 0.94 11.86 9.56
N LEU A 15 0.99 11.55 8.26
CA LEU A 15 0.55 12.48 7.21
C LEU A 15 -0.93 12.88 7.37
N ILE A 16 -1.79 11.93 7.71
CA ILE A 16 -3.21 12.22 8.01
C ILE A 16 -3.33 13.11 9.25
N PHE A 17 -2.56 12.84 10.30
CA PHE A 17 -2.58 13.62 11.53
C PHE A 17 -2.13 15.08 11.30
N ILE A 18 -1.07 15.31 10.51
CA ILE A 18 -0.64 16.67 10.11
C ILE A 18 -1.72 17.35 9.30
N SER A 19 -2.32 16.64 8.34
CA SER A 19 -3.43 17.16 7.53
C SER A 19 -4.58 17.66 8.40
N PHE A 20 -4.88 16.93 9.48
CA PHE A 20 -5.93 17.28 10.42
C PHE A 20 -5.57 18.51 11.29
N ILE A 21 -4.34 18.59 11.81
CA ILE A 21 -3.89 19.75 12.58
C ILE A 21 -3.81 21.00 11.69
N ALA A 22 -3.25 20.87 10.49
CA ALA A 22 -3.08 21.97 9.54
C ALA A 22 -4.41 22.59 9.08
N ARG A 23 -5.53 21.87 9.22
CA ARG A 23 -6.88 22.37 8.94
C ARG A 23 -7.23 23.61 9.77
N VAL A 24 -6.69 23.74 10.99
CA VAL A 24 -7.06 24.80 11.93
C VAL A 24 -6.48 26.15 11.50
N GLU A 25 -5.29 26.16 10.88
CA GLU A 25 -4.55 27.41 10.69
C GLU A 25 -4.55 27.95 9.25
N ASN A 26 -4.73 27.15 8.19
CA ASN A 26 -4.55 27.65 6.82
C ASN A 26 -5.13 26.80 5.66
N TYR A 27 -5.19 27.40 4.47
CA TYR A 27 -5.47 26.75 3.16
C TYR A 27 -4.51 25.61 2.78
N TYR A 28 -3.35 25.49 3.45
CA TYR A 28 -2.32 24.49 3.17
C TYR A 28 -2.72 23.05 3.55
N TYR A 29 -3.84 22.86 4.27
CA TYR A 29 -4.35 21.52 4.59
C TYR A 29 -4.59 20.67 3.32
N ILE A 30 -4.94 21.31 2.20
CA ILE A 30 -5.15 20.63 0.91
C ILE A 30 -3.86 19.98 0.42
N ALA A 31 -2.70 20.64 0.57
CA ALA A 31 -1.42 20.08 0.15
C ALA A 31 -1.05 18.82 0.96
N TRP A 32 -1.33 18.82 2.26
CA TRP A 32 -1.11 17.67 3.13
C TRP A 32 -2.05 16.50 2.83
N ILE A 33 -3.31 16.78 2.47
CA ILE A 33 -4.24 15.76 1.99
C ILE A 33 -3.73 15.14 0.69
N VAL A 34 -3.30 15.95 -0.28
CA VAL A 34 -2.76 15.46 -1.55
C VAL A 34 -1.51 14.60 -1.33
N LEU A 35 -0.60 15.02 -0.45
CA LEU A 35 0.58 14.23 -0.06
C LEU A 35 0.19 12.89 0.56
N SER A 36 -0.80 12.88 1.45
CA SER A 36 -1.32 11.65 2.06
C SER A 36 -1.85 10.66 1.02
N ILE A 37 -2.57 11.16 0.01
CA ILE A 37 -3.12 10.33 -1.08
C ILE A 37 -1.99 9.82 -1.99
N LEU A 38 -1.06 10.69 -2.37
CA LEU A 38 0.09 10.32 -3.21
C LEU A 38 0.99 9.29 -2.53
N TRP A 39 1.08 9.31 -1.20
CA TRP A 39 1.77 8.28 -0.43
C TRP A 39 0.95 7.00 -0.29
N GLY A 40 -0.37 7.13 -0.10
CA GLY A 40 -1.28 6.00 0.10
C GLY A 40 -1.41 5.10 -1.12
N ILE A 41 -1.43 5.65 -2.34
CA ILE A 41 -1.54 4.85 -3.57
C ILE A 41 -0.36 3.86 -3.71
N PRO A 42 0.92 4.28 -3.64
CA PRO A 42 2.05 3.36 -3.62
C PRO A 42 2.01 2.33 -2.50
N CYS A 43 1.58 2.71 -1.29
CA CYS A 43 1.44 1.76 -0.19
C CYS A 43 0.41 0.67 -0.51
N LEU A 44 -0.72 1.03 -1.12
CA LEU A 44 -1.72 0.06 -1.57
C LEU A 44 -1.14 -0.87 -2.65
N PHE A 45 -0.37 -0.34 -3.59
CA PHE A 45 0.32 -1.15 -4.60
C PHE A 45 1.34 -2.09 -3.96
N ASP A 46 2.13 -1.64 -2.98
CA ASP A 46 3.11 -2.48 -2.29
C ASP A 46 2.42 -3.62 -1.53
N TRP A 47 1.30 -3.32 -0.85
CA TRP A 47 0.56 -4.34 -0.12
C TRP A 47 -0.15 -5.36 -1.02
N LEU A 48 -0.68 -4.92 -2.16
CA LEU A 48 -1.40 -5.78 -3.10
C LEU A 48 -0.46 -6.63 -3.96
N PHE A 49 0.72 -6.13 -4.31
CA PHE A 49 1.56 -6.74 -5.34
C PHE A 49 2.97 -7.09 -4.88
N LEU A 50 3.51 -6.48 -3.83
CA LEU A 50 4.90 -6.68 -3.42
C LEU A 50 5.03 -7.45 -2.09
N GLY A 51 3.94 -7.99 -1.57
CA GLY A 51 3.95 -8.96 -0.48
C GLY A 51 4.78 -10.19 -0.84
N GLU A 52 5.66 -10.62 0.08
CA GLU A 52 6.63 -11.73 -0.13
C GLU A 52 6.00 -13.04 -0.59
N ASN A 53 4.69 -13.22 -0.38
CA ASN A 53 3.97 -14.47 -0.66
C ASN A 53 2.81 -14.34 -1.67
N GLU A 54 2.59 -13.17 -2.28
CA GLU A 54 1.34 -12.91 -3.03
C GLU A 54 1.54 -12.58 -4.51
N PHE A 55 2.74 -12.19 -4.94
CA PHE A 55 3.01 -12.01 -6.37
C PHE A 55 3.20 -13.37 -7.07
N MET A 56 2.09 -14.02 -7.43
CA MET A 56 2.06 -15.19 -8.30
C MET A 56 2.36 -14.84 -9.77
N PHE A 57 3.38 -14.01 -10.03
CA PHE A 57 3.86 -13.85 -11.39
C PHE A 57 4.80 -15.00 -11.71
N GLU A 58 4.21 -16.13 -12.12
CA GLU A 58 4.94 -17.20 -12.78
C GLU A 58 5.04 -16.88 -14.28
N PRO A 59 6.18 -16.39 -14.79
CA PRO A 59 6.33 -16.01 -16.20
C PRO A 59 6.10 -17.17 -17.17
N ASN A 60 6.07 -18.40 -16.68
CA ASN A 60 5.88 -19.61 -17.47
C ASN A 60 4.52 -20.29 -17.31
N TYR A 61 3.60 -19.76 -16.47
CA TYR A 61 2.27 -20.36 -16.15
C TYR A 61 2.24 -21.88 -15.85
N LYS A 62 3.41 -22.51 -15.67
CA LYS A 62 3.54 -23.97 -15.65
C LYS A 62 2.99 -24.59 -14.37
N ASN A 63 2.97 -23.86 -13.25
CA ASN A 63 2.47 -24.40 -11.99
C ASN A 63 1.09 -23.85 -11.60
N TRP A 64 0.62 -22.77 -12.24
CA TRP A 64 -0.75 -22.26 -12.04
C TRP A 64 -1.83 -23.31 -12.32
N GLN A 65 -1.69 -24.07 -13.42
CA GLN A 65 -2.64 -25.13 -13.74
C GLN A 65 -2.59 -26.27 -12.72
N LYS A 66 -1.40 -26.63 -12.23
CA LYS A 66 -1.23 -27.68 -11.21
C LYS A 66 -1.76 -27.28 -9.84
N ALA A 67 -1.75 -25.99 -9.51
CA ALA A 67 -2.24 -25.46 -8.24
C ALA A 67 -3.76 -25.24 -8.21
N ASN A 68 -4.40 -25.05 -9.36
CA ASN A 68 -5.84 -24.74 -9.47
C ASN A 68 -6.70 -25.84 -10.14
N ASP A 69 -6.08 -26.90 -10.66
CA ASP A 69 -6.82 -28.05 -11.20
C ASP A 69 -7.05 -29.10 -10.11
N SER A 70 -8.31 -29.26 -9.71
CA SER A 70 -8.75 -30.26 -8.72
C SER A 70 -8.48 -31.73 -9.09
N ARG A 71 -7.97 -31.99 -10.30
CA ARG A 71 -7.71 -33.34 -10.82
C ARG A 71 -6.27 -33.83 -10.62
N TYR A 72 -5.39 -33.04 -10.00
CA TYR A 72 -4.04 -33.46 -9.60
C TYR A 72 -3.81 -33.30 -8.09
#